data_AF-A0A8J5K8D4-F1
#
_entry.id   AF-A0A8J5K8D4-F1
#
_cell.length_a   1.000
_cell.length_b   1.000
_cell.length_c   1.000
_cell.angle_alpha   90.00
_cell.angle_beta   90.00
_cell.angle_gamma   90.00
#
_symmetry.space_group_name_H-M   'P 1'
#
loop_
_entity.id
_entity.type
_entity.pdbx_description
1 polymer ?
#
loop_
_entity_poly.entity_id
_entity_poly.type
_entity_poly.pdbx_seq_one_letter_code
_entity_poly.pdbx_strand_id
1 'polypeptide(L)' 'MTEVFRFGLVPIACRARNEDRSQVALSLNNNEVNIYGRAASEWKLQETLQGHDLRVTGIDWAPSTNRIVTCGAVSLLCI' A
#
# COMPACT_ATOMS: atom_id res chain seq x y z
N MET A 1 22.90 -0.16 -6.35
CA MET A 1 22.16 -0.51 -7.59
C MET A 1 20.71 -0.17 -7.34
N THR A 2 20.08 0.65 -8.18
CA THR A 2 18.69 1.10 -8.01
C THR A 2 17.79 0.21 -8.86
N GLU A 3 16.79 -0.40 -8.26
CA GLU A 3 15.77 -1.18 -8.98
C GLU A 3 14.52 -0.31 -9.19
N VAL A 4 13.90 -0.41 -10.36
CA VAL A 4 12.68 0.35 -10.71
C VAL A 4 11.60 -0.63 -11.11
N PHE A 5 10.48 -0.61 -10.39
CA PHE A 5 9.30 -1.44 -10.68
C PHE A 5 8.10 -0.56 -11.00
N ARG A 6 7.25 -1.03 -11.92
CA ARG A 6 6.02 -0.35 -12.34
C ARG A 6 4.83 -1.18 -11.88
N PHE A 7 3.93 -0.56 -11.12
CA PHE A 7 2.74 -1.21 -10.55
C PHE A 7 1.46 -0.94 -11.36
N GLY A 8 1.60 -0.42 -12.58
CA GLY A 8 0.49 -0.09 -13.48
C GLY A 8 0.68 1.27 -14.15
N LEU A 9 -0.40 1.72 -14.81
CA LEU A 9 -0.48 3.02 -15.49
C LEU A 9 -1.12 4.11 -14.61
N VAL A 10 -1.67 3.73 -13.46
CA VAL A 10 -2.38 4.62 -12.54
C VAL A 10 -1.39 5.28 -11.57
N PRO A 11 -1.54 6.58 -11.25
CA PRO A 11 -0.68 7.24 -10.27
C PRO A 11 -0.71 6.57 -8.89
N ILE A 12 0.46 6.47 -8.27
CA ILE A 12 0.59 6.03 -6.88
C ILE A 12 0.38 7.25 -5.99
N ALA A 13 -0.76 7.29 -5.28
CA ALA A 13 -1.11 8.40 -4.39
C ALA A 13 -0.37 8.29 -3.05
N CYS A 14 -0.29 7.07 -2.50
CA CYS A 14 0.31 6.81 -1.19
C CYS A 14 1.10 5.49 -1.22
N ARG A 15 2.12 5.38 -0.37
CA ARG A 15 2.92 4.17 -0.22
C ARG A 15 3.42 3.96 1.21
N ALA A 16 3.51 2.72 1.65
CA ALA A 16 4.20 2.31 2.87
C ALA A 16 4.88 0.94 2.67
N ARG A 17 5.86 0.59 3.51
CA ARG A 17 6.58 -0.70 3.44
C ARG A 17 6.68 -1.31 4.83
N ASN A 18 6.67 -2.63 4.88
CA ASN A 18 6.97 -3.36 6.11
C ASN A 18 8.46 -3.27 6.46
N GLU A 19 8.82 -3.72 7.67
CA GLU A 19 10.17 -3.61 8.23
C GLU A 19 11.25 -4.31 7.39
N ASP A 20 10.99 -5.56 7.01
CA ASP A 20 11.92 -6.40 6.25
C ASP A 20 11.97 -6.06 4.75
N ARG A 21 11.12 -5.13 4.29
CA ARG A 21 10.96 -4.70 2.90
C ARG A 21 10.54 -5.83 1.95
N SER A 22 9.97 -6.90 2.48
CA SER A 22 9.40 -7.98 1.68
C SER A 22 8.02 -7.61 1.11
N GLN A 23 7.35 -6.61 1.69
CA GLN A 23 6.02 -6.15 1.27
C GLN A 23 5.93 -4.63 1.12
N VAL A 24 5.04 -4.18 0.23
CA VAL A 24 4.73 -2.77 0.01
C VAL A 24 3.21 -2.58 -0.11
N ALA A 25 2.69 -1.61 0.61
CA ALA A 25 1.29 -1.19 0.52
C ALA A 25 1.22 0.05 -0.39
N LEU A 26 0.34 0.01 -1.39
CA LEU A 26 0.17 1.08 -2.37
C LEU A 26 -1.31 1.45 -2.51
N SER A 27 -1.60 2.75 -2.57
CA SER A 27 -2.89 3.23 -3.09
C SER A 27 -2.69 3.75 -4.51
N LEU A 28 -3.46 3.19 -5.45
CA LEU A 28 -3.41 3.52 -6.86
C LEU A 28 -4.48 4.57 -7.21
N ASN A 29 -4.49 5.68 -6.46
CA ASN A 29 -5.43 6.78 -6.62
C ASN A 29 -6.92 6.36 -6.57
N ASN A 30 -7.21 5.31 -5.80
CA ASN A 30 -8.55 4.79 -5.54
C ASN A 30 -8.78 4.63 -4.02
N ASN A 31 -9.89 4.02 -3.64
CA ASN A 31 -10.30 3.79 -2.26
C ASN A 31 -9.72 2.49 -1.65
N GLU A 32 -8.82 1.83 -2.36
CA GLU A 32 -8.23 0.56 -1.94
C GLU A 32 -6.75 0.72 -1.61
N VAL A 33 -6.24 -0.20 -0.80
CA VAL A 33 -4.80 -0.37 -0.57
C VAL A 33 -4.37 -1.77 -0.99
N ASN A 34 -3.48 -1.83 -1.98
CA ASN A 34 -2.93 -3.06 -2.51
C ASN A 34 -1.61 -3.40 -1.82
N ILE A 35 -1.53 -4.57 -1.20
CA ILE A 35 -0.31 -5.12 -0.62
C ILE A 35 0.35 -6.02 -1.66
N TYR A 36 1.54 -5.64 -2.09
CA TYR A 36 2.39 -6.44 -2.95
C TYR A 36 3.51 -7.09 -2.13
N GLY A 37 3.75 -8.37 -2.37
CA GLY A 37 4.90 -9.09 -1.82
C GLY A 37 5.99 -9.27 -2.88
N ARG A 38 7.25 -9.22 -2.45
CA ARG A 38 8.41 -9.48 -3.30
C ARG A 38 8.53 -10.99 -3.55
N ALA A 39 8.45 -11.39 -4.80
CA ALA A 39 8.65 -12.76 -5.26
C ALA A 39 9.82 -12.79 -6.24
N ALA A 40 11.01 -13.18 -5.75
CA ALA A 40 12.26 -13.16 -6.49
C ALA A 40 12.55 -11.77 -7.11
N SER A 41 12.44 -11.64 -8.43
CA SER A 41 12.69 -10.44 -9.22
C SER A 41 11.41 -9.65 -9.56
N GLU A 42 10.26 -10.01 -8.98
CA GLU A 42 8.97 -9.38 -9.27
C GLU A 42 8.20 -9.03 -7.99
N TRP A 43 7.19 -8.17 -8.13
CA TRP A 43 6.24 -7.85 -7.07
C TRP A 43 4.87 -8.40 -7.46
N LYS A 44 4.26 -9.19 -6.58
CA LYS A 44 2.96 -9.83 -6.81
C LYS A 44 1.93 -9.29 -5.83
N LEU A 45 0.74 -8.98 -6.31
CA LEU A 45 -0.39 -8.61 -5.46
C LEU A 45 -0.71 -9.80 -4.55
N GLN A 46 -0.70 -9.56 -3.25
CA GLN A 46 -1.03 -10.56 -2.23
C GLN A 46 -2.41 -10.31 -1.63
N GLU A 47 -2.71 -9.04 -1.35
CA GLU A 47 -3.95 -8.65 -0.68
C GLU A 47 -4.41 -7.27 -1.14
N THR A 48 -5.72 -7.05 -1.11
CA THR A 48 -6.34 -5.74 -1.32
C THR A 48 -7.19 -5.42 -0.09
N LEU A 49 -6.78 -4.39 0.64
CA LEU A 49 -7.53 -3.86 1.76
C LEU A 49 -8.59 -2.89 1.24
N GLN A 50 -9.84 -3.16 1.62
CA GLN A 50 -11.00 -2.34 1.29
C GLN A 50 -11.67 -1.87 2.59
N GLY A 51 -12.22 -0.66 2.58
CA GLY A 51 -12.87 -0.09 3.76
C GLY A 51 -13.16 1.40 3.66
N HIS A 52 -12.49 2.11 2.75
CA HIS A 52 -12.80 3.51 2.46
C HIS A 52 -13.85 3.60 1.36
N ASP A 53 -14.80 4.52 1.51
CA ASP A 53 -15.75 4.85 0.44
C ASP A 53 -15.12 5.76 -0.63
N LEU A 54 -14.13 6.57 -0.22
CA LEU A 54 -13.41 7.52 -1.08
C LEU A 54 -11.92 7.21 -1.13
N ARG A 55 -11.19 7.95 -1.97
CA ARG A 55 -9.76 7.75 -2.17
C ARG A 55 -8.98 7.76 -0.86
N VAL A 56 -8.00 6.87 -0.78
CA VAL A 56 -7.00 6.86 0.29
C VAL A 56 -6.07 8.07 0.11
N THR A 57 -5.79 8.76 1.20
CA THR A 57 -4.95 9.97 1.25
C THR A 57 -3.67 9.77 2.06
N GLY A 58 -3.58 8.71 2.86
CA GLY A 58 -2.38 8.34 3.60
C GLY A 58 -2.35 6.86 3.96
N ILE A 59 -1.13 6.30 4.04
CA ILE A 59 -0.85 4.94 4.48
C ILE A 59 0.39 4.99 5.37
N ASP A 60 0.33 4.37 6.55
CA ASP A 60 1.47 4.11 7.40
C ASP A 60 1.54 2.62 7.76
N TRP A 61 2.74 2.08 7.90
CA TRP A 61 2.95 0.66 8.22
C TRP A 61 3.91 0.56 9.39
N ALA A 62 3.39 0.10 10.52
CA ALA A 62 4.15 -0.09 11.75
C ALA A 62 5.20 -1.20 11.56
N PRO A 63 6.50 -0.91 11.76
CA PRO A 63 7.57 -1.87 11.48
C PRO A 63 7.49 -3.10 12.40
N SER A 64 7.29 -2.88 13.71
CA SER A 64 7.36 -3.95 14.71
C SER A 64 6.09 -4.78 14.87
N THR A 65 4.91 -4.20 14.62
CA THR A 65 3.62 -4.88 14.83
C THR A 65 2.98 -5.36 13.54
N ASN A 66 3.57 -5.02 12.39
CA ASN A 66 3.06 -5.32 11.07
C ASN A 66 1.60 -4.85 10.84
N ARG A 67 1.20 -3.77 11.52
CA ARG A 67 -0.13 -3.15 11.36
C ARG A 67 -0.07 -2.02 10.36
N ILE A 68 -1.13 -1.86 9.57
CA ILE A 68 -1.24 -0.82 8.55
C ILE A 68 -2.35 0.13 8.98
N VAL A 69 -2.06 1.42 8.98
CA VAL A 69 -3.05 2.47 9.24
C VAL A 69 -3.29 3.23 7.94
N THR A 70 -4.56 3.47 7.62
CA THR A 70 -4.95 4.15 6.37
C THR A 70 -5.94 5.28 6.65
N CYS A 71 -5.76 6.40 5.95
CA CYS A 71 -6.65 7.56 6.02
C CYS A 71 -7.38 7.75 4.69
N GLY A 72 -8.70 7.93 4.75
CA GLY A 72 -9.55 8.26 3.59
C GLY A 72 -9.76 9.76 3.41
N ALA A 73 -10.26 10.16 2.25
CA ALA A 73 -10.66 11.55 2.00
C ALA A 73 -11.89 12.00 2.83
N VAL A 74 -12.66 11.04 3.36
CA VAL A 74 -13.68 11.26 4.39
C VAL A 74 -13.17 10.57 5.65
N SER A 75 -13.36 11.21 6.81
CA SER A 75 -12.69 11.04 8.09
C SER A 75 -12.70 9.65 8.77
N LEU A 76 -12.87 8.55 8.02
CA LEU A 76 -12.68 7.20 8.53
C LEU A 76 -11.18 6.86 8.54
N LEU A 77 -10.64 6.67 9.74
CA LEU A 77 -9.34 6.02 9.94
C LEU A 77 -9.59 4.52 10.01
N CYS A 78 -9.01 3.73 9.11
CA CYS A 78 -9.05 2.28 9.17
C CYS A 78 -7.69 1.79 9.69
N ILE A 79 -7.71 1.03 10.80
CA ILE A 79 -6.55 0.44 11.50
C ILE A 79 -6.61 -1.07 11.34
#